data_AF-A0A8J2Q2H1-F1
#
_entry.id   AF-A0A8J2Q2H1-F1
#
_cell.length_a   1.000
_cell.length_b   1.000
_cell.length_c   1.000
_cell.angle_alpha   90.00
_cell.angle_beta   90.00
_cell.angle_gamma   90.00
#
_symmetry.space_group_name_H-M   'P 1'
#
loop_
_entity.id
_entity.type
_entity.pdbx_description
1 polymer ?
#
loop_
_entity_poly.entity_id
_entity_poly.type
_entity_poly.pdbx_seq_one_letter_code
_entity_poly.pdbx_strand_id
1 'polypeptide(L)' 'MIFQLLFLFSFLADKADPETAKQKILNGEDAQPGEFPWMISIQYFFKNKWEHSCGGAIIDHRHIISAAHCWFNKNLPH' A
#
# COMPACT_ATOMS: atom_id res chain seq x y z
N MET A 1 39.65 -22.70 0.33
CA MET A 1 38.45 -23.10 -0.45
C MET A 1 37.13 -22.89 0.30
N ILE A 2 37.08 -22.98 1.64
CA ILE A 2 35.89 -22.64 2.44
C ILE A 2 35.47 -21.16 2.33
N PHE A 3 36.43 -20.22 2.25
CA PHE A 3 36.12 -18.79 2.08
C PHE A 3 35.36 -18.45 0.78
N GLN A 4 35.58 -19.20 -0.30
CA GLN A 4 34.84 -19.01 -1.56
C GLN A 4 33.39 -19.53 -1.45
N LEU A 5 33.18 -20.64 -0.71
CA LEU A 5 31.85 -21.17 -0.43
C LEU A 5 31.02 -20.23 0.46
N LEU A 6 31.66 -19.62 1.46
CA LEU A 6 31.02 -18.60 2.30
C LEU A 6 30.66 -17.35 1.49
N PHE A 7 31.54 -16.92 0.58
CA PHE A 7 31.25 -15.78 -0.31
C PHE A 7 30.07 -16.04 -1.26
N LEU A 8 29.98 -17.26 -1.82
CA LEU A 8 28.84 -17.68 -2.64
C LEU A 8 27.54 -17.75 -1.83
N PHE A 9 27.61 -18.15 -0.54
CA PHE A 9 26.46 -18.17 0.36
C PHE A 9 25.94 -16.76 0.65
N SER A 10 26.84 -15.79 0.88
CA SER A 10 26.47 -14.38 1.03
C SER A 10 25.90 -13.79 -0.26
N PHE A 11 26.44 -14.17 -1.43
CA PHE A 11 25.93 -13.70 -2.73
C PHE A 11 24.55 -14.28 -3.09
N LEU A 12 24.23 -15.51 -2.66
CA LEU A 12 22.90 -16.09 -2.85
C LEU A 12 21.86 -15.57 -1.84
N ALA A 13 22.31 -15.09 -0.68
CA ALA A 13 21.46 -14.48 0.34
C ALA A 13 21.08 -13.02 0.04
N ASP A 14 21.81 -12.32 -0.84
CA ASP A 14 21.52 -10.95 -1.23
C ASP A 14 20.52 -10.85 -2.41
N LYS A 15 19.47 -11.68 -2.38
CA LYS A 15 18.25 -11.28 -3.08
C LYS A 15 17.60 -10.21 -2.21
N ALA A 16 17.52 -8.99 -2.75
CA ALA A 16 16.67 -7.94 -2.23
C ALA A 16 15.33 -8.56 -1.82
N ASP A 17 15.12 -8.61 -0.52
CA ASP A 17 13.92 -9.16 0.08
C ASP A 17 12.73 -8.28 -0.34
N PRO A 18 11.73 -8.80 -1.05
CA PRO A 18 10.53 -8.04 -1.37
C PRO A 18 9.76 -7.61 -0.11
N GLU A 19 10.13 -8.13 1.06
CA GLU A 19 9.51 -7.90 2.37
C GLU A 19 9.98 -6.63 3.10
N THR A 20 10.73 -5.71 2.48
CA THR A 20 10.65 -4.31 2.92
C THR A 20 9.52 -3.56 2.22
N ALA A 21 8.38 -4.22 2.04
CA ALA A 21 7.10 -3.55 1.97
C ALA A 21 6.91 -2.82 3.31
N LYS A 22 7.46 -1.60 3.42
CA LYS A 22 7.44 -0.74 4.61
C LYS A 22 6.12 -0.97 5.34
N GLN A 23 6.17 -1.62 6.49
CA GLN A 23 5.01 -1.75 7.36
C GLN A 23 4.60 -0.32 7.74
N LYS A 24 3.59 0.22 7.05
CA LYS A 24 3.16 1.63 7.21
C LYS A 24 2.36 1.85 8.49
N ILE A 25 1.89 0.76 9.11
CA ILE A 25 1.09 0.76 10.33
C ILE A 25 1.93 0.11 11.44
N LEU A 26 2.39 0.92 12.39
CA LEU A 26 3.08 0.43 13.58
C LEU A 26 2.06 0.29 14.72
N ASN A 27 2.02 -0.88 15.36
CA ASN A 27 1.13 -1.18 16.51
C ASN A 27 -0.36 -0.95 16.26
N GLY A 28 -0.81 -0.98 15.00
CA GLY A 28 -2.24 -0.99 14.68
C GLY A 28 -2.82 -2.38 14.84
N GLU A 29 -4.13 -2.45 15.00
CA GLU A 29 -4.91 -3.68 14.94
C GLU A 29 -5.87 -3.64 13.74
N ASP A 30 -6.26 -4.81 13.27
CA ASP A 30 -7.23 -4.92 12.19
C ASP A 30 -8.61 -4.49 12.69
N ALA A 31 -9.27 -3.64 11.91
CA ALA A 31 -10.63 -3.21 12.21
C ALA A 31 -11.62 -4.37 12.07
N GLN A 32 -12.59 -4.44 12.97
CA GLN A 32 -13.70 -5.39 12.87
C GLN A 32 -14.60 -5.04 11.66
N PRO A 33 -15.28 -6.03 11.05
CA PRO A 33 -16.23 -5.77 9.99
C PRO A 33 -17.30 -4.75 10.40
N GLY A 34 -17.36 -3.63 9.69
CA GLY A 34 -18.33 -2.56 9.95
C GLY A 34 -17.97 -1.63 11.13
N GLU A 35 -16.77 -1.73 11.71
CA GLU A 35 -16.32 -0.84 12.80
C GLU A 35 -16.25 0.63 12.36
N PHE A 36 -15.81 0.87 11.11
CA PHE A 36 -15.75 2.19 10.50
C PHE A 36 -16.58 2.22 9.21
N PRO A 37 -17.92 2.25 9.31
CA PRO A 37 -18.82 2.06 8.16
C PRO A 37 -18.75 3.21 7.15
N TRP A 38 -18.24 4.37 7.55
CA TRP A 38 -17.99 5.50 6.65
C TRP A 38 -16.71 5.33 5.82
N MET A 39 -15.79 4.42 6.19
CA MET A 39 -14.49 4.28 5.52
C MET A 39 -14.65 3.73 4.10
N ILE A 40 -14.00 4.38 3.12
CA ILE A 40 -14.05 3.95 1.71
C ILE A 40 -12.65 3.83 1.09
N SER A 41 -12.56 2.99 0.06
CA SER A 41 -11.38 2.79 -0.77
C SER A 41 -11.56 3.44 -2.14
N ILE A 42 -10.85 4.53 -2.39
CA ILE A 42 -10.80 5.19 -3.70
C ILE A 42 -9.83 4.42 -4.58
N GLN A 43 -10.34 3.91 -5.70
CA GLN A 43 -9.58 3.04 -6.60
C GLN A 43 -9.49 3.64 -8.01
N TYR A 44 -8.35 3.46 -8.65
CA TYR A 44 -8.15 3.75 -10.07
C TYR A 44 -7.98 2.44 -10.84
N PHE A 45 -8.44 2.43 -12.09
CA PHE A 45 -8.28 1.28 -12.96
C PHE A 45 -6.95 1.36 -13.70
N PHE A 46 -6.03 0.46 -13.39
CA PHE A 46 -4.68 0.43 -13.96
C PHE A 46 -4.26 -1.01 -14.25
N LYS A 47 -3.59 -1.23 -15.39
CA LYS A 47 -3.12 -2.57 -15.82
C LYS A 47 -4.20 -3.67 -15.71
N ASN A 48 -5.42 -3.36 -16.16
CA ASN A 48 -6.58 -4.25 -16.12
C ASN A 48 -7.05 -4.68 -14.71
N LYS A 49 -6.75 -3.91 -13.67
CA LYS A 49 -7.27 -4.12 -12.31
C LYS A 49 -7.59 -2.81 -11.61
N TRP A 50 -8.48 -2.88 -10.64
CA TRP A 50 -8.72 -1.78 -9.71
C TRP A 50 -7.63 -1.80 -8.63
N GLU A 51 -6.96 -0.67 -8.44
CA GLU A 51 -5.92 -0.50 -7.42
C GLU A 51 -6.31 0.60 -6.43
N HIS A 52 -6.15 0.32 -5.13
CA HIS A 52 -6.34 1.31 -4.07
C HIS A 52 -5.34 2.45 -4.20
N SER A 53 -5.84 3.68 -4.14
CA SER A 53 -5.03 4.89 -4.24
C SER A 53 -5.14 5.78 -3.01
N CYS A 54 -6.36 5.97 -2.50
CA CYS A 54 -6.63 6.85 -1.38
C CYS A 54 -7.77 6.33 -0.50
N GLY A 55 -7.84 6.84 0.73
CA GLY A 55 -9.01 6.70 1.60
C GLY A 55 -10.00 7.86 1.47
N GLY A 56 -11.13 7.73 2.15
CA GLY A 56 -12.14 8.78 2.30
C GLY A 56 -13.21 8.39 3.32
N ALA A 57 -14.16 9.28 3.56
CA ALA A 57 -15.30 9.02 4.44
C ALA A 57 -16.62 9.46 3.81
N ILE A 58 -17.68 8.64 3.96
CA ILE A 58 -19.05 9.01 3.63
C ILE A 58 -19.52 10.09 4.62
N ILE A 59 -19.96 11.24 4.12
CA ILE A 59 -20.45 12.35 4.97
C ILE A 59 -21.96 12.58 4.83
N ASP A 60 -22.57 12.13 3.74
CA ASP A 60 -24.02 12.04 3.56
C ASP A 60 -24.38 11.03 2.45
N HIS A 61 -25.66 10.98 2.04
CA HIS A 61 -26.17 10.03 1.05
C HIS A 61 -25.60 10.17 -0.36
N ARG A 62 -24.91 11.26 -0.66
CA ARG A 62 -24.35 11.55 -2.00
C ARG A 62 -22.91 12.08 -1.98
N HIS A 63 -22.33 12.34 -0.82
CA HIS A 63 -21.01 12.95 -0.72
C HIS A 63 -20.02 12.12 0.08
N ILE A 64 -18.79 12.12 -0.43
CA ILE A 64 -17.60 11.54 0.19
C ILE A 64 -16.59 12.66 0.38
N ILE A 65 -15.96 12.73 1.54
CA ILE A 65 -14.83 13.62 1.80
C ILE A 65 -13.52 12.85 1.65
N SER A 66 -12.52 13.48 1.03
CA SER A 66 -11.16 12.95 0.88
C SER A 66 -10.19 14.12 0.63
N ALA A 67 -8.89 13.82 0.52
CA ALA A 67 -7.88 14.83 0.30
C ALA A 67 -7.85 15.27 -1.18
N ALA A 68 -7.72 16.58 -1.44
CA ALA A 68 -7.67 17.11 -2.81
C ALA A 68 -6.52 16.50 -3.65
N HIS A 69 -5.40 16.17 -3.02
CA HIS A 69 -4.24 15.58 -3.71
C HIS A 69 -4.51 14.17 -4.26
N CYS A 70 -5.60 13.51 -3.86
CA CYS A 70 -6.01 12.22 -4.41
C CYS A 70 -6.47 12.31 -5.88
N TRP A 71 -6.76 13.52 -6.38
CA TRP A 71 -7.11 13.78 -7.78
C TRP A 71 -6.14 14.70 -8.52
N PHE A 72 -5.49 15.65 -7.81
CA PHE A 72 -4.79 16.77 -8.46
C PHE A 72 -3.27 16.80 -8.28
N ASN A 73 -2.63 15.76 -7.72
CA ASN A 73 -1.18 15.76 -7.54
C ASN A 73 -0.43 15.22 -8.76
N LYS A 74 0.52 16.01 -9.28
CA LYS A 74 1.19 15.85 -10.59
C LYS A 74 2.33 14.81 -10.62
N ASN A 75 2.52 14.00 -9.58
CA ASN A 75 3.69 13.12 -9.44
C ASN A 75 3.36 11.63 -9.23
N LEU A 76 2.16 11.17 -9.57
CA LEU A 76 1.83 9.75 -9.67
C LEU A 76 1.55 9.41 -11.14
N PRO A 77 2.14 8.35 -11.70
CA PRO A 77 1.76 7.89 -13.04
C PRO A 77 0.32 7.39 -12.99
N HIS A 78 -0.52 7.98 -13.84
CA HIS A 78 -1.82 7.42 -14.21
C HIS A 78 -1.62 6.21 -15.14
#